data_AF-A0AAU8MRR0-F1
#
_entry.id   AF-A0AAU8MRR0-F1
#
_cell.length_a   1.000
_cell.length_b   1.000
_cell.length_c   1.000
_cell.angle_alpha   90.00
_cell.angle_beta   90.00
_cell.angle_gamma   90.00
#
_symmetry.space_group_name_H-M   'P 1'
#
loop_
_entity.id
_entity.type
_entity.pdbx_description
1 polymer ?
#
loop_
_entity_poly.entity_id
_entity_poly.type
_entity_poly.pdbx_seq_one_letter_code
_entity_poly.pdbx_strand_id
1 'polypeptide(L)'
;MIRYRTLFEVDIVHDYFVNRGEVVIEAQPDEDRAALAALYSAADVFEIEPDAPTRAALAGHKLLFRSTRSGFIVVVQADASTPPRPIIAPGDGFRLAFVLRLRDARFANYTELGPPSSFYRFGNDAQNRVAGVSYLSRPIPAFDTTRRYLVGEVRSQAAGSTFDLFLALRDTGPAATPVAADWRRIPADTFSAGETYQSGAIVLAANRVYRALVDAPGTNLANAAEWQPLELLGNQYASATDAMGVEFAFATLDIAAAALSSATVRITRAGAAAPVSEQPFAAEQGTLSRVQVDLRTMPSGTYRLEVLDDTQTAVPGQSRSIFVAADARSTGAFGVIEIRSGTADYALLDGAGALRSPRYALRFLNRATRWRYIFPAPQAIGAGADVAHEGADQRVLVTAAARPLSRFGPGSLLQANVVATPASEEILLPAPDVERMRRENAEWFSETHLPNLTVGP
;
A
#
# COMPACT_ATOMS: atom_id res chain seq x y z
N MET A 1 21.16 20.92 29.28
CA MET A 1 21.33 19.56 28.71
C MET A 1 20.54 19.50 27.42
N ILE A 2 21.19 19.15 26.30
CA ILE A 2 20.51 19.00 25.00
C ILE A 2 19.74 17.67 25.03
N ARG A 3 18.44 17.69 24.72
CA ARG A 3 17.59 16.48 24.66
C ARG A 3 16.94 16.38 23.28
N TYR A 4 17.19 15.26 22.60
CA TYR A 4 16.45 14.92 21.40
C TYR A 4 15.17 14.19 21.77
N ARG A 5 14.09 14.52 21.07
CA ARG A 5 12.75 13.94 21.19
C ARG A 5 12.22 13.60 19.81
N THR A 6 11.34 12.61 19.72
CA THR A 6 10.70 12.26 18.44
C THR A 6 9.88 13.44 17.93
N LEU A 7 10.09 13.81 16.66
CA LEU A 7 9.18 14.71 15.96
C LEU A 7 8.07 13.90 15.30
N PHE A 8 8.43 12.83 14.59
CA PHE A 8 7.52 11.82 14.06
C PHE A 8 8.29 10.54 13.71
N GLU A 9 7.54 9.46 13.51
CA GLU A 9 8.03 8.16 13.04
C GLU A 9 7.18 7.66 11.87
N VAL A 10 7.81 6.94 10.94
CA VAL A 10 7.13 6.30 9.81
C VAL A 10 7.47 4.81 9.83
N ASP A 11 6.44 3.97 9.98
CA ASP A 11 6.53 2.54 9.72
C ASP A 11 6.06 2.25 8.30
N ILE A 12 6.90 1.51 7.60
CA ILE A 12 6.65 0.91 6.31
C ILE A 12 6.57 -0.58 6.56
N VAL A 13 5.45 -1.19 6.15
CA VAL A 13 5.23 -2.64 6.30
C VAL A 13 4.82 -3.18 4.95
N HIS A 14 5.29 -4.38 4.62
CA HIS A 14 4.85 -5.06 3.43
C HIS A 14 4.42 -6.49 3.75
N ASP A 15 3.16 -6.77 3.46
CA ASP A 15 2.46 -8.02 3.78
C ASP A 15 3.14 -9.27 3.25
N TYR A 16 3.89 -9.19 2.14
CA TYR A 16 4.68 -10.29 1.59
C TYR A 16 5.68 -10.85 2.62
N PHE A 17 6.28 -9.99 3.44
CA PHE A 17 7.32 -10.39 4.39
C PHE A 17 6.79 -10.74 5.78
N VAL A 18 5.63 -10.19 6.15
CA VAL A 18 5.12 -10.26 7.52
C VAL A 18 3.90 -11.16 7.67
N ASN A 19 3.20 -11.49 6.59
CA ASN A 19 2.07 -12.42 6.63
C ASN A 19 2.54 -13.86 6.38
N ARG A 20 1.74 -14.83 6.83
CA ARG A 20 1.87 -16.24 6.44
C ARG A 20 0.63 -16.63 5.62
N GLY A 21 0.78 -16.64 4.31
CA GLY A 21 -0.36 -16.81 3.40
C GLY A 21 -1.42 -15.74 3.62
N GLU A 22 -2.64 -16.16 3.92
CA GLU A 22 -3.80 -15.27 4.15
C GLU A 22 -3.86 -14.70 5.57
N VAL A 23 -3.08 -15.23 6.51
CA VAL A 23 -3.08 -14.79 7.90
C VAL A 23 -2.16 -13.57 8.05
N VAL A 24 -2.77 -12.41 8.33
CA VAL A 24 -2.05 -11.15 8.58
C VAL A 24 -1.24 -11.19 9.86
N ILE A 25 -0.15 -10.42 9.92
CA ILE A 25 0.76 -10.37 11.07
C ILE A 25 0.04 -10.11 12.41
N GLU A 26 -1.02 -9.31 12.41
CA GLU A 26 -1.81 -8.99 13.60
C GLU A 26 -2.61 -10.17 14.15
N ALA A 27 -2.96 -11.13 13.28
CA ALA A 27 -3.73 -12.33 13.61
C ALA A 27 -2.85 -13.57 13.81
N GLN A 28 -1.52 -13.42 13.83
CA GLN A 28 -0.58 -14.50 14.13
C GLN A 28 -0.50 -14.73 15.66
N PRO A 29 -0.16 -15.96 16.11
CA PRO A 29 0.26 -16.19 17.49
C PRO A 29 1.39 -15.26 17.91
N ASP A 30 1.46 -14.90 19.20
CA ASP A 30 2.41 -13.90 19.72
C ASP A 30 3.88 -14.20 19.37
N GLU A 31 4.29 -15.46 19.49
CA GLU A 31 5.66 -15.91 19.17
C GLU A 31 5.98 -15.76 17.68
N ASP A 32 5.04 -16.17 16.83
CA ASP A 32 5.17 -16.06 15.37
C ASP A 32 5.17 -14.61 14.91
N ARG A 33 4.30 -13.79 15.48
CA ARG A 33 4.26 -12.34 15.22
C ARG A 33 5.61 -11.69 15.56
N ALA A 34 6.17 -12.01 16.72
CA ALA A 34 7.48 -11.49 17.14
C ALA A 34 8.60 -11.96 16.21
N ALA A 35 8.60 -13.24 15.82
CA ALA A 35 9.58 -13.80 14.89
C ALA A 35 9.51 -13.14 13.51
N LEU A 36 8.30 -13.00 12.94
CA LEU A 36 8.08 -12.35 11.63
C LEU A 36 8.49 -10.87 11.66
N ALA A 37 8.13 -10.14 12.71
CA ALA A 37 8.55 -8.75 12.89
C ALA A 37 10.08 -8.60 13.04
N ALA A 38 10.76 -9.57 13.64
CA ALA A 38 12.20 -9.56 13.77
C ALA A 38 12.94 -9.83 12.44
N LEU A 39 12.32 -10.60 11.54
CA LEU A 39 12.87 -10.95 10.23
C LEU A 39 12.62 -9.88 9.15
N TYR A 40 11.64 -9.00 9.36
CA TYR A 40 11.31 -7.94 8.42
C TYR A 40 12.28 -6.76 8.51
N SER A 41 12.67 -6.21 7.36
CA SER A 41 13.47 -5.00 7.23
C SER A 41 12.99 -4.20 6.02
N ALA A 42 12.56 -2.96 6.24
CA ALA A 42 12.17 -2.05 5.16
C ALA A 42 13.35 -1.73 4.23
N ALA A 43 14.59 -1.80 4.74
CA ALA A 43 15.82 -1.58 3.98
C ALA A 43 16.10 -2.70 2.96
N ASP A 44 15.47 -3.86 3.08
CA ASP A 44 15.60 -4.95 2.11
C ASP A 44 14.84 -4.61 0.81
N VAL A 45 13.83 -3.73 0.91
CA VAL A 45 12.96 -3.35 -0.20
C VAL A 45 13.25 -1.95 -0.69
N PHE A 46 13.48 -1.01 0.24
CA PHE A 46 13.60 0.41 -0.06
C PHE A 46 14.92 1.01 0.41
N GLU A 47 15.51 1.85 -0.42
CA GLU A 47 16.39 2.92 0.03
C GLU A 47 15.56 4.18 0.28
N ILE A 48 15.78 4.81 1.44
CA ILE A 48 15.02 5.98 1.89
C ILE A 48 16.00 7.10 2.23
N GLU A 49 15.95 8.19 1.47
CA GLU A 49 16.87 9.32 1.66
C GLU A 49 16.15 10.67 1.66
N PRO A 50 16.51 11.60 2.56
CA PRO A 50 16.00 12.96 2.49
C PRO A 50 16.49 13.68 1.22
N ASP A 51 15.59 14.37 0.52
CA ASP A 51 15.95 15.22 -0.63
C ASP A 51 16.88 16.38 -0.20
N ALA A 52 17.47 17.09 -1.17
CA ALA A 52 18.40 18.19 -0.86
C ALA A 52 17.75 19.33 -0.01
N PRO A 53 16.54 19.82 -0.33
CA PRO A 53 15.81 20.76 0.52
C PRO A 53 15.56 20.22 1.94
N THR A 54 15.23 18.95 2.08
CA THR A 54 14.99 18.29 3.37
C THR A 54 16.25 18.22 4.20
N ARG A 55 17.40 17.92 3.61
CA ARG A 55 18.69 17.96 4.32
C ARG A 55 18.99 19.35 4.89
N ALA A 56 18.70 20.40 4.13
CA ALA A 56 18.84 21.78 4.61
C ALA A 56 17.83 22.10 5.73
N ALA A 57 16.56 21.69 5.58
CA ALA A 57 15.53 21.87 6.60
C ALA A 57 15.86 21.11 7.90
N LEU A 58 16.36 19.88 7.82
CA LEU A 58 16.78 19.10 8.96
C LEU A 58 17.88 19.83 9.75
N ALA A 59 18.90 20.35 9.07
CA ALA A 59 19.96 21.12 9.70
C ALA A 59 19.45 22.44 10.33
N GLY A 60 18.61 23.18 9.60
CA GLY A 60 18.04 24.46 10.03
C GLY A 60 17.14 24.37 11.25
N HIS A 61 16.40 23.26 11.40
CA HIS A 61 15.48 23.01 12.51
C HIS A 61 16.05 22.11 13.63
N LYS A 62 17.37 21.83 13.62
CA LYS A 62 18.03 20.92 14.59
C LYS A 62 17.38 19.54 14.65
N LEU A 63 17.01 19.02 13.48
CA LEU A 63 16.43 17.70 13.30
C LEU A 63 17.51 16.69 12.89
N LEU A 64 17.30 15.43 13.26
CA LEU A 64 18.11 14.30 12.81
C LEU A 64 17.21 13.23 12.20
N PHE A 65 17.55 12.79 11.00
CA PHE A 65 16.96 11.63 10.34
C PHE A 65 17.74 10.36 10.73
N ARG A 66 17.03 9.28 11.04
CA ARG A 66 17.59 7.95 11.28
C ARG A 66 16.68 6.88 10.68
N SER A 67 17.27 5.97 9.92
CA SER A 67 16.56 4.75 9.49
C SER A 67 16.30 3.85 10.69
N THR A 68 15.15 3.17 10.67
CA THR A 68 14.78 2.11 11.61
C THR A 68 14.61 0.81 10.82
N ARG A 69 14.38 -0.32 11.51
CA ARG A 69 14.13 -1.60 10.83
C ARG A 69 12.85 -1.56 10.00
N SER A 70 11.79 -0.92 10.50
CA SER A 70 10.50 -0.80 9.82
C SER A 70 10.36 0.47 8.97
N GLY A 71 11.37 1.34 8.88
CA GLY A 71 11.21 2.61 8.16
C GLY A 71 12.20 3.65 8.62
N PHE A 72 11.72 4.74 9.22
CA PHE A 72 12.59 5.80 9.74
C PHE A 72 11.92 6.67 10.80
N ILE A 73 12.76 7.40 11.53
CA ILE A 73 12.37 8.36 12.56
C ILE A 73 13.06 9.70 12.32
N VAL A 74 12.35 10.79 12.59
CA VAL A 74 12.93 12.13 12.67
C VAL A 74 12.81 12.61 14.11
N VAL A 75 13.96 12.95 14.69
CA VAL A 75 14.04 13.50 16.04
C VAL A 75 14.43 14.98 15.99
N VAL A 76 13.94 15.76 16.95
CA VAL A 76 14.16 17.20 17.07
C VAL A 76 14.81 17.53 18.40
N GLN A 77 15.69 18.52 18.38
CA GLN A 77 16.21 19.12 19.59
C GLN A 77 15.09 19.91 20.28
N ALA A 78 14.75 19.51 21.52
CA ALA A 78 13.67 20.10 22.27
C ALA A 78 14.15 20.72 23.59
N ASP A 79 13.36 21.65 24.11
CA ASP A 79 13.57 22.22 25.44
C ASP A 79 13.20 21.23 26.56
N ALA A 80 13.33 21.69 27.81
CA ALA A 80 12.99 20.88 28.99
C ALA A 80 11.52 21.06 29.44
N SER A 81 10.67 21.68 28.62
CA SER A 81 9.26 21.86 28.96
C SER A 81 8.51 20.52 28.95
N THR A 82 7.34 20.50 29.57
CA THR A 82 6.46 19.32 29.60
C THR A 82 5.05 19.78 29.24
N PRO A 83 4.51 19.40 28.08
CA PRO A 83 5.13 18.63 26.99
C PRO A 83 6.29 19.39 26.30
N PRO A 84 7.31 18.68 25.78
CA PRO A 84 8.52 19.30 25.20
C PRO A 84 8.22 20.08 23.92
N ARG A 85 8.93 21.19 23.70
CA ARG A 85 8.80 22.04 22.51
C ARG A 85 10.09 22.02 21.69
N PRO A 86 10.01 22.03 20.33
CA PRO A 86 11.19 22.22 19.50
C PRO A 86 11.92 23.52 19.85
N ILE A 87 13.26 23.50 19.84
CA ILE A 87 14.05 24.74 19.97
C ILE A 87 13.80 25.66 18.77
N ILE A 88 13.60 25.09 17.58
CA ILE A 88 13.26 25.83 16.36
C ILE A 88 12.01 25.19 15.76
N ALA A 89 10.86 25.81 16.01
CA ALA A 89 9.58 25.27 15.58
C ALA A 89 9.45 25.23 14.03
N PRO A 90 8.94 24.12 13.47
CA PRO A 90 8.37 24.09 12.12
C PRO A 90 7.35 25.22 11.92
N GLY A 91 7.51 26.02 10.86
CA GLY A 91 6.51 27.02 10.44
C GLY A 91 5.51 26.48 9.42
N ASP A 92 4.65 27.36 8.88
CA ASP A 92 3.58 26.99 7.94
C ASP A 92 4.10 26.42 6.60
N GLY A 93 5.30 26.82 6.19
CA GLY A 93 5.97 26.30 5.00
C GLY A 93 6.80 25.03 5.22
N PHE A 94 6.79 24.46 6.43
CA PHE A 94 7.62 23.32 6.75
C PHE A 94 7.21 22.06 5.96
N ARG A 95 8.21 21.44 5.33
CA ARG A 95 8.07 20.24 4.51
C ARG A 95 9.36 19.46 4.59
N LEU A 96 9.25 18.17 4.88
CA LEU A 96 10.30 17.18 4.68
C LEU A 96 9.83 16.19 3.61
N ALA A 97 10.75 15.76 2.77
CA ALA A 97 10.50 14.75 1.76
C ALA A 97 11.63 13.72 1.71
N PHE A 98 11.21 12.47 1.66
CA PHE A 98 12.08 11.31 1.68
C PHE A 98 11.83 10.52 0.40
N VAL A 99 12.84 10.48 -0.46
CA VAL A 99 12.80 9.77 -1.73
C VAL A 99 12.91 8.27 -1.45
N LEU A 100 12.02 7.49 -2.06
CA LEU A 100 12.02 6.03 -2.02
C LEU A 100 12.62 5.50 -3.32
N ARG A 101 13.61 4.61 -3.21
CA ARG A 101 14.12 3.81 -4.34
C ARG A 101 13.98 2.33 -4.05
N LEU A 102 13.66 1.55 -5.07
CA LEU A 102 13.57 0.11 -4.92
C LEU A 102 14.98 -0.51 -4.89
N ARG A 103 15.24 -1.29 -3.85
CA ARG A 103 16.42 -2.17 -3.75
C ARG A 103 16.14 -3.56 -4.31
N ASP A 104 14.91 -4.04 -4.14
CA ASP A 104 14.47 -5.31 -4.72
C ASP A 104 13.81 -5.08 -6.08
N ALA A 105 14.49 -5.52 -7.15
CA ALA A 105 13.96 -5.42 -8.51
C ALA A 105 12.66 -6.22 -8.72
N ARG A 106 12.35 -7.17 -7.83
CA ARG A 106 11.16 -8.04 -7.92
C ARG A 106 9.97 -7.49 -7.15
N PHE A 107 10.10 -6.30 -6.55
CA PHE A 107 9.03 -5.64 -5.82
C PHE A 107 7.69 -5.63 -6.58
N ALA A 108 7.71 -5.32 -7.87
CA ALA A 108 6.51 -5.32 -8.70
C ALA A 108 5.85 -6.70 -8.87
N ASN A 109 6.57 -7.80 -8.63
CA ASN A 109 6.06 -9.16 -8.78
C ASN A 109 5.27 -9.61 -7.56
N TYR A 110 5.61 -9.14 -6.36
CA TYR A 110 4.93 -9.53 -5.11
C TYR A 110 4.11 -8.41 -4.47
N THR A 111 4.04 -7.22 -5.07
CA THR A 111 3.23 -6.11 -4.54
C THR A 111 1.97 -5.89 -5.37
N GLU A 112 0.84 -5.64 -4.71
CA GLU A 112 -0.35 -5.05 -5.33
C GLU A 112 -0.29 -3.52 -5.23
N LEU A 113 -0.12 -2.86 -6.37
CA LEU A 113 -0.30 -1.42 -6.50
C LEU A 113 -1.32 -1.06 -7.59
N GLY A 114 -1.95 -2.07 -8.21
CA GLY A 114 -2.75 -1.89 -9.41
C GLY A 114 -1.87 -1.66 -10.66
N PRO A 115 -2.34 -0.88 -11.65
CA PRO A 115 -1.59 -0.60 -12.88
C PRO A 115 -0.22 0.02 -12.59
N PRO A 116 0.82 -0.34 -13.35
CA PRO A 116 2.16 0.21 -13.13
C PRO A 116 2.14 1.74 -13.30
N SER A 117 2.49 2.45 -12.22
CA SER A 117 2.84 3.86 -12.24
C SER A 117 4.36 4.03 -12.21
N SER A 118 4.86 5.11 -12.80
CA SER A 118 6.28 5.49 -12.69
C SER A 118 6.63 6.11 -11.35
N PHE A 119 5.65 6.62 -10.60
CA PHE A 119 5.91 7.36 -9.36
C PHE A 119 4.70 7.35 -8.41
N TYR A 120 4.98 7.23 -7.11
CA TYR A 120 3.98 7.28 -6.04
C TYR A 120 4.30 8.39 -5.04
N ARG A 121 3.26 9.01 -4.47
CA ARG A 121 3.42 10.03 -3.42
C ARG A 121 2.55 9.70 -2.22
N PHE A 122 3.22 9.52 -1.09
CA PHE A 122 2.61 9.29 0.21
C PHE A 122 2.80 10.51 1.08
N GLY A 123 1.84 10.86 1.93
CA GLY A 123 2.00 12.03 2.79
C GLY A 123 1.00 12.13 3.93
N ASN A 124 1.36 12.92 4.94
CA ASN A 124 0.51 13.15 6.11
C ASN A 124 -0.64 14.13 5.85
N ASP A 125 -0.85 14.53 4.60
CA ASP A 125 -2.03 15.24 4.10
C ASP A 125 -3.05 14.31 3.43
N ALA A 126 -2.83 12.98 3.46
CA ALA A 126 -3.73 12.00 2.87
C ALA A 126 -5.09 11.88 3.58
N GLN A 127 -5.22 12.38 4.81
CA GLN A 127 -6.43 12.30 5.64
C GLN A 127 -6.96 10.85 5.81
N ASN A 128 -6.08 9.87 5.78
CA ASN A 128 -6.41 8.44 5.85
C ASN A 128 -6.24 7.86 7.26
N ARG A 129 -7.12 8.27 8.20
CA ARG A 129 -7.04 7.82 9.58
C ARG A 129 -8.13 6.81 9.89
N VAL A 130 -7.72 5.61 10.30
CA VAL A 130 -8.62 4.49 10.47
C VAL A 130 -8.17 3.62 11.65
N ALA A 131 -9.11 3.24 12.52
CA ALA A 131 -8.85 2.47 13.75
C ALA A 131 -7.70 3.02 14.62
N GLY A 132 -7.57 4.36 14.69
CA GLY A 132 -6.52 5.02 15.47
C GLY A 132 -5.15 5.10 14.80
N VAL A 133 -4.99 4.53 13.60
CA VAL A 133 -3.76 4.57 12.79
C VAL A 133 -3.86 5.67 11.74
N SER A 134 -2.80 6.47 11.61
CA SER A 134 -2.68 7.54 10.61
C SER A 134 -1.86 7.04 9.42
N TYR A 135 -2.51 6.68 8.32
CA TYR A 135 -1.84 6.17 7.12
C TYR A 135 -1.37 7.32 6.21
N LEU A 136 -0.24 7.11 5.53
CA LEU A 136 0.33 8.04 4.55
C LEU A 136 -0.17 7.79 3.12
N SER A 137 -0.74 6.62 2.84
CA SER A 137 -1.46 6.37 1.59
C SER A 137 -2.81 7.07 1.61
N ARG A 138 -3.34 7.39 0.43
CA ARG A 138 -4.71 7.87 0.27
C ARG A 138 -5.70 6.81 0.73
N PRO A 139 -6.88 7.23 1.24
CA PRO A 139 -7.94 6.29 1.61
C PRO A 139 -8.31 5.40 0.44
N ILE A 140 -8.46 4.10 0.69
CA ILE A 140 -8.91 3.16 -0.34
C ILE A 140 -10.31 3.58 -0.82
N PRO A 141 -10.49 3.86 -2.12
CA PRO A 141 -11.73 4.37 -2.65
C PRO A 141 -12.85 3.32 -2.62
N ALA A 142 -14.09 3.79 -2.50
CA ALA A 142 -15.25 2.93 -2.60
C ALA A 142 -15.41 2.32 -4.00
N PHE A 143 -16.28 1.32 -4.10
CA PHE A 143 -16.74 0.78 -5.37
C PHE A 143 -17.37 1.88 -6.25
N ASP A 144 -17.02 1.85 -7.53
CA ASP A 144 -17.51 2.70 -8.61
C ASP A 144 -18.42 1.91 -9.56
N THR A 145 -19.65 2.39 -9.73
CA THR A 145 -20.68 1.73 -10.54
C THR A 145 -20.54 1.98 -12.04
N THR A 146 -19.58 2.82 -12.45
CA THR A 146 -19.48 3.31 -13.83
C THR A 146 -18.32 2.71 -14.61
N ARG A 147 -17.35 2.08 -13.93
CA ARG A 147 -16.14 1.56 -14.57
C ARG A 147 -15.83 0.12 -14.18
N ARG A 148 -15.10 -0.55 -15.07
CA ARG A 148 -14.49 -1.84 -14.78
C ARG A 148 -13.28 -1.67 -13.85
N TYR A 149 -12.98 -2.73 -13.12
CA TYR A 149 -11.85 -2.83 -12.21
C TYR A 149 -10.81 -3.78 -12.79
N LEU A 150 -9.55 -3.47 -12.53
CA LEU A 150 -8.44 -4.35 -12.89
C LEU A 150 -8.12 -5.30 -11.73
N VAL A 151 -7.58 -6.47 -12.06
CA VAL A 151 -7.00 -7.39 -11.07
C VAL A 151 -5.98 -6.66 -10.19
N GLY A 152 -6.01 -6.94 -8.88
CA GLY A 152 -5.15 -6.29 -7.89
C GLY A 152 -5.70 -4.98 -7.34
N GLU A 153 -6.77 -4.41 -7.92
CA GLU A 153 -7.41 -3.23 -7.34
C GLU A 153 -8.06 -3.52 -5.99
N VAL A 154 -7.98 -2.56 -5.07
CA VAL A 154 -8.63 -2.64 -3.76
C VAL A 154 -9.84 -1.70 -3.69
N ARG A 155 -10.98 -2.33 -3.43
CA ARG A 155 -12.31 -1.91 -3.01
C ARG A 155 -12.47 -1.49 -1.56
N SER A 156 -13.02 -0.34 -1.19
CA SER A 156 -13.67 -0.24 0.13
C SER A 156 -15.18 -0.40 -0.01
N GLN A 157 -15.79 -1.13 0.92
CA GLN A 157 -17.24 -1.16 1.11
C GLN A 157 -17.55 -0.70 2.53
N ALA A 158 -18.38 0.34 2.65
CA ALA A 158 -18.93 0.72 3.94
C ALA A 158 -19.96 -0.35 4.36
N ALA A 159 -19.66 -1.11 5.40
CA ALA A 159 -20.56 -2.09 6.00
C ALA A 159 -20.75 -1.72 7.48
N GLY A 160 -21.70 -0.83 7.77
CA GLY A 160 -21.97 -0.38 9.15
C GLY A 160 -20.81 0.42 9.77
N SER A 161 -20.46 0.14 11.04
CA SER A 161 -19.36 0.81 11.78
C SER A 161 -17.96 0.34 11.39
N THR A 162 -17.85 -0.57 10.41
CA THR A 162 -16.61 -1.12 9.87
C THR A 162 -16.56 -0.87 8.37
N PHE A 163 -15.36 -0.65 7.83
CA PHE A 163 -15.12 -0.67 6.39
C PHE A 163 -14.43 -2.00 6.10
N ASP A 164 -14.95 -2.74 5.13
CA ASP A 164 -14.28 -3.92 4.62
C ASP A 164 -13.54 -3.54 3.35
N LEU A 165 -12.34 -4.08 3.20
CA LEU A 165 -11.58 -3.97 1.98
C LEU A 165 -11.75 -5.24 1.14
N PHE A 166 -11.82 -5.07 -0.17
CA PHE A 166 -11.99 -6.15 -1.13
C PHE A 166 -10.93 -6.04 -2.23
N LEU A 167 -10.18 -7.11 -2.44
CA LEU A 167 -9.20 -7.23 -3.52
C LEU A 167 -9.84 -7.87 -4.74
N ALA A 168 -9.71 -7.24 -5.91
CA ALA A 168 -10.11 -7.83 -7.18
C ALA A 168 -9.15 -8.97 -7.58
N LEU A 169 -9.65 -10.18 -7.72
CA LEU A 169 -8.87 -11.37 -8.10
C LEU A 169 -8.70 -11.52 -9.61
N ARG A 170 -9.53 -10.82 -10.39
CA ARG A 170 -9.51 -10.76 -11.85
C ARG A 170 -10.05 -9.42 -12.33
N ASP A 171 -9.84 -9.07 -13.61
CA ASP A 171 -10.54 -7.91 -14.18
C ASP A 171 -12.06 -8.14 -14.14
N THR A 172 -12.82 -7.21 -13.56
CA THR A 172 -14.24 -7.40 -13.21
C THR A 172 -15.02 -6.08 -13.29
N GLY A 173 -16.32 -6.10 -12.98
CA GLY A 173 -17.20 -4.94 -12.96
C GLY A 173 -17.63 -4.42 -14.34
N PRO A 174 -18.32 -3.27 -14.37
CA PRO A 174 -18.64 -2.40 -13.23
C PRO A 174 -19.58 -3.06 -12.20
N ALA A 175 -19.40 -2.72 -10.93
CA ALA A 175 -20.23 -3.25 -9.83
C ALA A 175 -20.22 -2.28 -8.64
N ALA A 176 -21.37 -2.16 -7.96
CA ALA A 176 -21.53 -1.35 -6.75
C ALA A 176 -21.06 -2.06 -5.46
N THR A 177 -20.94 -3.39 -5.53
CA THR A 177 -20.66 -4.29 -4.41
C THR A 177 -19.76 -5.43 -4.88
N PRO A 178 -18.98 -6.04 -3.96
CA PRO A 178 -18.13 -7.17 -4.31
C PRO A 178 -18.96 -8.38 -4.78
N VAL A 179 -18.56 -8.97 -5.89
CA VAL A 179 -19.02 -10.28 -6.35
C VAL A 179 -18.08 -11.34 -5.77
N ALA A 180 -18.59 -12.28 -4.98
CA ALA A 180 -17.77 -13.24 -4.23
C ALA A 180 -16.79 -14.06 -5.11
N ALA A 181 -17.13 -14.32 -6.38
CA ALA A 181 -16.25 -15.02 -7.31
C ALA A 181 -15.06 -14.18 -7.80
N ASP A 182 -15.18 -12.85 -7.79
CA ASP A 182 -14.22 -11.92 -8.38
C ASP A 182 -13.47 -11.09 -7.33
N TRP A 183 -13.98 -11.05 -6.10
CA TRP A 183 -13.48 -10.22 -5.03
C TRP A 183 -13.25 -11.05 -3.77
N ARG A 184 -12.10 -10.84 -3.13
CA ARG A 184 -11.80 -11.40 -1.82
C ARG A 184 -11.78 -10.29 -0.77
N ARG A 185 -12.48 -10.49 0.34
CA ARG A 185 -12.34 -9.64 1.53
C ARG A 185 -10.93 -9.77 2.09
N ILE A 186 -10.27 -8.64 2.34
CA ILE A 186 -8.92 -8.60 2.91
C ILE A 186 -8.89 -7.74 4.18
N PRO A 187 -8.26 -8.23 5.26
CA PRO A 187 -7.85 -9.61 5.50
C PRO A 187 -9.03 -10.58 5.56
N ALA A 188 -8.77 -11.86 5.28
CA ALA A 188 -9.76 -12.91 5.51
C ALA A 188 -9.91 -13.14 7.03
N ASP A 189 -11.11 -13.50 7.47
CA ASP A 189 -11.33 -13.90 8.86
C ASP A 189 -10.65 -15.25 9.11
N THR A 190 -9.97 -15.38 10.24
CA THR A 190 -9.38 -16.65 10.69
C THR A 190 -10.26 -17.36 11.71
N PHE A 191 -11.27 -16.65 12.25
CA PHE A 191 -12.30 -17.26 13.07
C PHE A 191 -13.28 -18.08 12.23
N SER A 192 -13.61 -19.28 12.71
CA SER A 192 -14.63 -20.16 12.15
C SER A 192 -15.45 -20.76 13.30
N ALA A 193 -16.77 -20.70 13.18
CA ALA A 193 -17.68 -21.26 14.18
C ALA A 193 -17.65 -22.81 14.24
N GLY A 194 -17.06 -23.46 13.22
CA GLY A 194 -16.89 -24.91 13.17
C GLY A 194 -15.58 -25.42 13.77
N GLU A 195 -14.65 -24.52 14.09
CA GLU A 195 -13.34 -24.87 14.64
C GLU A 195 -13.35 -24.78 16.18
N THR A 196 -12.55 -25.62 16.83
CA THR A 196 -12.33 -25.55 18.28
C THR A 196 -10.98 -24.92 18.57
N TYR A 197 -10.97 -23.93 19.46
CA TYR A 197 -9.77 -23.18 19.82
C TYR A 197 -9.25 -23.56 21.20
N GLN A 198 -7.95 -23.37 21.44
CA GLN A 198 -7.34 -23.49 22.76
C GLN A 198 -7.17 -22.10 23.39
N SER A 199 -7.02 -22.06 24.71
CA SER A 199 -6.67 -20.84 25.43
C SER A 199 -5.40 -20.21 24.84
N GLY A 200 -5.42 -18.88 24.67
CA GLY A 200 -4.35 -18.12 24.03
C GLY A 200 -4.41 -18.07 22.50
N ALA A 201 -5.28 -18.85 21.83
CA ALA A 201 -5.44 -18.78 20.38
C ALA A 201 -5.83 -17.37 19.92
N ILE A 202 -5.23 -16.92 18.81
CA ILE A 202 -5.49 -15.61 18.19
C ILE A 202 -6.35 -15.83 16.94
N VAL A 203 -7.47 -15.12 16.87
CA VAL A 203 -8.39 -15.18 15.71
C VAL A 203 -8.78 -13.77 15.27
N LEU A 204 -9.10 -13.64 13.99
CA LEU A 204 -9.56 -12.42 13.36
C LEU A 204 -11.00 -12.61 12.88
N ALA A 205 -11.87 -11.69 13.26
CA ALA A 205 -13.26 -11.64 12.82
C ALA A 205 -13.71 -10.19 12.63
N ALA A 206 -14.31 -9.87 11.48
CA ALA A 206 -14.83 -8.53 11.19
C ALA A 206 -13.81 -7.40 11.48
N ASN A 207 -12.56 -7.60 11.04
CA ASN A 207 -11.43 -6.69 11.24
C ASN A 207 -11.03 -6.48 12.71
N ARG A 208 -11.49 -7.28 13.66
CA ARG A 208 -11.01 -7.24 15.04
C ARG A 208 -10.32 -8.54 15.42
N VAL A 209 -9.17 -8.40 16.08
CA VAL A 209 -8.42 -9.53 16.64
C VAL A 209 -8.98 -9.87 18.01
N TYR A 210 -9.12 -11.17 18.28
CA TYR A 210 -9.56 -11.72 19.56
C TYR A 210 -8.57 -12.76 20.05
N ARG A 211 -8.45 -12.87 21.38
CA ARG A 211 -7.72 -13.92 22.07
C ARG A 211 -8.68 -14.80 22.84
N ALA A 212 -8.58 -16.11 22.66
CA ALA A 212 -9.30 -17.08 23.49
C ALA A 212 -8.76 -17.04 24.93
N LEU A 213 -9.64 -16.97 25.93
CA LEU A 213 -9.29 -16.96 27.35
C LEU A 213 -9.41 -18.33 28.01
N VAL A 214 -10.12 -19.25 27.37
CA VAL A 214 -10.38 -20.62 27.83
C VAL A 214 -10.17 -21.60 26.68
N ASP A 215 -10.04 -22.88 27.01
CA ASP A 215 -10.08 -23.95 26.02
C ASP A 215 -11.53 -24.19 25.55
N ALA A 216 -11.68 -24.48 24.26
CA ALA A 216 -12.97 -24.62 23.60
C ALA A 216 -13.96 -23.47 23.89
N PRO A 217 -13.56 -22.20 23.63
CA PRO A 217 -14.45 -21.07 23.81
C PRO A 217 -15.67 -21.18 22.87
N GLY A 218 -16.81 -20.64 23.29
CA GLY A 218 -18.01 -20.61 22.47
C GLY A 218 -17.87 -19.69 21.26
N THR A 219 -18.86 -19.70 20.37
CA THR A 219 -18.81 -18.96 19.10
C THR A 219 -19.17 -17.47 19.23
N ASN A 220 -19.59 -17.01 20.41
CA ASN A 220 -19.94 -15.62 20.66
C ASN A 220 -18.71 -14.81 21.08
N LEU A 221 -18.07 -14.13 20.11
CA LEU A 221 -16.90 -13.28 20.33
C LEU A 221 -17.13 -12.07 21.26
N ALA A 222 -18.39 -11.75 21.60
CA ALA A 222 -18.71 -10.71 22.58
C ALA A 222 -18.68 -11.22 24.04
N ASN A 223 -18.56 -12.53 24.26
CA ASN A 223 -18.47 -13.10 25.60
C ASN A 223 -17.08 -12.82 26.20
N ALA A 224 -16.98 -11.77 27.03
CA ALA A 224 -15.73 -11.34 27.65
C ALA A 224 -15.12 -12.34 28.64
N ALA A 225 -15.84 -13.40 29.04
CA ALA A 225 -15.29 -14.49 29.85
C ALA A 225 -14.49 -15.51 29.01
N GLU A 226 -14.78 -15.59 27.71
CA GLU A 226 -14.19 -16.56 26.78
C GLU A 226 -13.29 -15.90 25.75
N TRP A 227 -13.55 -14.64 25.40
CA TRP A 227 -12.86 -13.90 24.36
C TRP A 227 -12.44 -12.52 24.84
N GLN A 228 -11.16 -12.20 24.64
CA GLN A 228 -10.63 -10.86 24.85
C GLN A 228 -10.50 -10.15 23.49
N PRO A 229 -11.22 -9.03 23.26
CA PRO A 229 -10.96 -8.20 22.10
C PRO A 229 -9.60 -7.51 22.24
N LEU A 230 -8.81 -7.54 21.18
CA LEU A 230 -7.52 -6.88 21.08
C LEU A 230 -7.64 -5.68 20.11
N GLU A 231 -6.90 -5.68 19.01
CA GLU A 231 -6.82 -4.58 18.07
C GLU A 231 -7.96 -4.62 17.02
N LEU A 232 -8.48 -3.43 16.69
CA LEU A 232 -9.28 -3.23 15.48
C LEU A 232 -8.34 -2.84 14.34
N LEU A 233 -8.39 -3.59 13.25
CA LEU A 233 -7.52 -3.38 12.11
C LEU A 233 -8.08 -2.29 11.20
N GLY A 234 -7.29 -1.23 11.02
CA GLY A 234 -7.59 -0.12 10.13
C GLY A 234 -7.34 -0.42 8.65
N ASN A 235 -6.49 -1.41 8.36
CA ASN A 235 -6.06 -1.92 7.05
C ASN A 235 -6.24 -0.91 5.90
N GLN A 236 -5.21 -0.12 5.64
CA GLN A 236 -5.10 0.72 4.46
C GLN A 236 -3.80 0.35 3.74
N TYR A 237 -3.78 0.52 2.42
CA TYR A 237 -2.66 0.12 1.60
C TYR A 237 -2.29 1.23 0.62
N ALA A 238 -1.02 1.27 0.22
CA ALA A 238 -0.60 1.97 -0.98
C ALA A 238 -1.32 1.36 -2.20
N SER A 239 -1.81 2.19 -3.11
CA SER A 239 -2.50 1.72 -4.31
C SER A 239 -2.30 2.67 -5.51
N ALA A 240 -2.94 2.35 -6.64
CA ALA A 240 -2.95 3.20 -7.82
C ALA A 240 -3.47 4.62 -7.55
N THR A 241 -4.22 4.85 -6.46
CA THR A 241 -4.65 6.21 -6.08
C THR A 241 -3.49 7.08 -5.59
N ASP A 242 -2.41 6.49 -5.10
CA ASP A 242 -1.20 7.20 -4.67
C ASP A 242 -0.27 7.53 -5.83
N ALA A 243 -0.55 7.00 -7.03
CA ALA A 243 0.17 7.35 -8.24
C ALA A 243 0.06 8.85 -8.53
N MET A 244 1.18 9.45 -8.90
CA MET A 244 1.23 10.86 -9.28
C MET A 244 2.14 11.04 -10.48
N GLY A 245 1.72 11.89 -11.42
CA GLY A 245 2.59 12.27 -12.53
C GLY A 245 3.82 13.01 -11.99
N VAL A 246 5.00 12.60 -12.42
CA VAL A 246 6.26 13.27 -12.07
C VAL A 246 6.78 14.04 -13.27
N GLU A 247 7.13 15.31 -13.06
CA GLU A 247 7.69 16.20 -14.08
C GLU A 247 9.02 16.78 -13.57
N PHE A 248 9.93 17.08 -14.51
CA PHE A 248 11.32 17.42 -14.18
C PHE A 248 11.69 18.85 -14.52
N ALA A 249 11.33 19.27 -15.73
CA ALA A 249 11.69 20.56 -16.28
C ALA A 249 10.51 21.21 -16.99
N PHE A 250 9.69 20.41 -17.67
CA PHE A 250 8.54 20.88 -18.40
C PHE A 250 7.36 19.96 -18.17
N ALA A 251 6.16 20.53 -18.15
CA ALA A 251 4.92 19.77 -18.24
C ALA A 251 4.20 20.14 -19.53
N THR A 252 3.76 19.14 -20.29
CA THR A 252 2.92 19.35 -21.47
C THR A 252 1.47 19.14 -21.08
N LEU A 253 0.62 20.13 -21.38
CA LEU A 253 -0.83 20.05 -21.22
C LEU A 253 -1.48 20.01 -22.60
N ASP A 254 -2.37 19.05 -22.82
CA ASP A 254 -3.19 18.97 -24.03
C ASP A 254 -4.52 19.71 -23.79
N ILE A 255 -4.66 20.84 -24.46
CA ILE A 255 -5.79 21.76 -24.29
C ILE A 255 -6.58 21.93 -25.60
N ALA A 256 -6.36 21.06 -26.59
CA ALA A 256 -7.00 21.16 -27.91
C ALA A 256 -8.53 21.18 -27.81
N ALA A 257 -9.10 20.38 -26.90
CA ALA A 257 -10.54 20.32 -26.68
C ALA A 257 -11.14 21.61 -26.09
N ALA A 258 -10.32 22.48 -25.50
CA ALA A 258 -10.77 23.75 -24.92
C ALA A 258 -10.94 24.85 -26.00
N ALA A 259 -10.41 24.66 -27.21
CA ALA A 259 -10.53 25.58 -28.34
C ALA A 259 -10.16 27.05 -28.02
N LEU A 260 -9.11 27.25 -27.21
CA LEU A 260 -8.68 28.57 -26.74
C LEU A 260 -7.66 29.19 -27.70
N SER A 261 -7.79 30.47 -28.04
CA SER A 261 -6.76 31.22 -28.78
C SER A 261 -5.61 31.70 -27.88
N SER A 262 -5.88 31.88 -26.59
CA SER A 262 -4.90 32.19 -25.54
C SER A 262 -5.29 31.51 -24.23
N ALA A 263 -4.31 31.20 -23.40
CA ALA A 263 -4.52 30.58 -22.10
C ALA A 263 -3.43 31.01 -21.12
N THR A 264 -3.76 31.07 -19.84
CA THR A 264 -2.77 31.24 -18.75
C THR A 264 -2.71 29.96 -17.94
N VAL A 265 -1.52 29.38 -17.77
CA VAL A 265 -1.36 28.26 -16.83
C VAL A 265 -0.94 28.81 -15.48
N ARG A 266 -1.83 28.68 -14.50
CA ARG A 266 -1.58 29.00 -13.10
C ARG A 266 -0.96 27.79 -12.40
N ILE A 267 0.18 28.01 -11.76
CA ILE A 267 0.91 26.99 -11.00
C ILE A 267 0.79 27.32 -9.52
N THR A 268 0.17 26.44 -8.75
CA THR A 268 0.00 26.60 -7.30
C THR A 268 0.67 25.45 -6.58
N ARG A 269 1.56 25.74 -5.62
CA ARG A 269 2.14 24.70 -4.76
C ARG A 269 1.06 24.17 -3.82
N ALA A 270 1.01 22.86 -3.60
CA ALA A 270 0.08 22.27 -2.65
C ALA A 270 0.17 22.96 -1.28
N GLY A 271 -0.96 23.36 -0.71
CA GLY A 271 -1.04 24.06 0.58
C GLY A 271 -0.61 25.54 0.56
N ALA A 272 -0.24 26.11 -0.60
CA ALA A 272 -0.02 27.55 -0.72
C ALA A 272 -1.34 28.28 -1.01
N ALA A 273 -1.52 29.46 -0.42
CA ALA A 273 -2.70 30.30 -0.63
C ALA A 273 -2.63 31.12 -1.95
N ALA A 274 -1.42 31.36 -2.46
CA ALA A 274 -1.18 32.14 -3.68
C ALA A 274 -0.46 31.27 -4.74
N PRO A 275 -0.69 31.55 -6.04
CA PRO A 275 0.06 30.89 -7.09
C PRO A 275 1.55 31.24 -7.01
N VAL A 276 2.41 30.29 -7.35
CA VAL A 276 3.86 30.48 -7.38
C VAL A 276 4.36 30.98 -8.73
N SER A 277 3.57 30.79 -9.79
CA SER A 277 3.88 31.25 -11.15
C SER A 277 2.60 31.22 -11.99
N GLU A 278 2.50 32.16 -12.93
CA GLU A 278 1.51 32.17 -14.00
C GLU A 278 2.23 32.33 -15.33
N GLN A 279 1.90 31.48 -16.30
CA GLN A 279 2.59 31.44 -17.60
C GLN A 279 1.56 31.64 -18.72
N PRO A 280 1.61 32.75 -19.47
CA PRO A 280 0.70 33.02 -20.57
C PRO A 280 1.15 32.31 -21.86
N PHE A 281 0.17 31.85 -22.63
CA PHE A 281 0.34 31.22 -23.93
C PHE A 281 -0.66 31.82 -24.92
N ALA A 282 -0.24 32.05 -26.15
CA ALA A 282 -1.10 32.54 -27.23
C ALA A 282 -0.76 31.80 -28.52
N ALA A 283 -1.79 31.44 -29.29
CA ALA A 283 -1.61 30.84 -30.61
C ALA A 283 -1.23 31.92 -31.63
N GLU A 284 -0.27 31.64 -32.51
CA GLU A 284 0.04 32.54 -33.64
C GLU A 284 -1.13 32.60 -34.64
N GLN A 285 -1.85 31.49 -34.83
CA GLN A 285 -3.09 31.40 -35.59
C GLN A 285 -4.01 30.31 -35.01
N GLY A 286 -5.33 30.54 -35.02
CA GLY A 286 -6.32 29.54 -34.62
C GLY A 286 -6.39 29.31 -33.11
N THR A 287 -6.30 28.05 -32.69
CA THR A 287 -6.44 27.63 -31.29
C THR A 287 -5.21 26.85 -30.80
N LEU A 288 -4.93 26.97 -29.50
CA LEU A 288 -3.90 26.21 -28.82
C LEU A 288 -4.29 24.73 -28.74
N SER A 289 -3.36 23.86 -29.12
CA SER A 289 -3.51 22.41 -28.98
C SER A 289 -2.74 21.88 -27.76
N ARG A 290 -1.47 22.27 -27.63
CA ARG A 290 -0.62 21.90 -26.50
C ARG A 290 0.15 23.10 -25.98
N VAL A 291 0.28 23.18 -24.66
CA VAL A 291 1.13 24.17 -23.99
C VAL A 291 2.22 23.48 -23.19
N GLN A 292 3.43 24.02 -23.24
CA GLN A 292 4.57 23.52 -22.50
C GLN A 292 4.89 24.49 -21.37
N VAL A 293 4.68 24.03 -20.14
CA VAL A 293 4.86 24.82 -18.92
C VAL A 293 6.28 24.63 -18.41
N ASP A 294 7.00 25.72 -18.14
CA ASP A 294 8.36 25.67 -17.60
C ASP A 294 8.34 25.51 -16.07
N LEU A 295 8.96 24.44 -15.59
CA LEU A 295 9.02 24.06 -14.17
C LEU A 295 10.46 24.09 -13.63
N ARG A 296 11.46 24.48 -14.43
CA ARG A 296 12.88 24.38 -14.06
C ARG A 296 13.27 25.20 -12.84
N THR A 297 12.55 26.30 -12.59
CA THR A 297 12.77 27.16 -11.43
C THR A 297 11.98 26.73 -10.19
N MET A 298 11.11 25.72 -10.33
CA MET A 298 10.26 25.24 -9.24
C MET A 298 11.04 24.28 -8.34
N PRO A 299 11.11 24.53 -7.02
CA PRO A 299 11.66 23.55 -6.08
C PRO A 299 10.86 22.26 -6.08
N SER A 300 11.46 21.16 -5.62
CA SER A 300 10.73 19.88 -5.53
C SER A 300 9.50 20.01 -4.63
N GLY A 301 8.40 19.37 -5.04
CA GLY A 301 7.15 19.36 -4.31
C GLY A 301 5.94 19.05 -5.18
N THR A 302 4.77 18.99 -4.55
CA THR A 302 3.50 18.82 -5.25
C THR A 302 2.96 20.17 -5.74
N TYR A 303 2.54 20.22 -7.00
CA TYR A 303 1.96 21.39 -7.64
C TYR A 303 0.66 21.03 -8.36
N ARG A 304 -0.27 21.98 -8.39
CA ARG A 304 -1.46 21.97 -9.23
C ARG A 304 -1.26 22.96 -10.37
N LEU A 305 -1.42 22.47 -11.60
CA LEU A 305 -1.52 23.28 -12.80
C LEU A 305 -2.99 23.46 -13.12
N GLU A 306 -3.40 24.69 -13.39
CA GLU A 306 -4.75 25.06 -13.77
C GLU A 306 -4.69 25.93 -15.02
N VAL A 307 -5.40 25.51 -16.07
CA VAL A 307 -5.51 26.30 -17.30
C VAL A 307 -6.65 27.29 -17.13
N LEU A 308 -6.35 28.57 -17.35
CA LEU A 308 -7.29 29.67 -17.35
C LEU A 308 -7.50 30.16 -18.78
N ASP A 309 -8.73 30.57 -19.10
CA ASP A 309 -9.06 31.25 -20.35
C ASP A 309 -8.61 32.74 -20.34
N ASP A 310 -8.94 33.46 -21.40
CA ASP A 310 -8.66 34.88 -21.58
C ASP A 310 -9.34 35.77 -20.54
N THR A 311 -10.44 35.31 -19.95
CA THR A 311 -11.16 35.97 -18.85
C THR A 311 -10.61 35.64 -17.46
N GLN A 312 -9.49 34.89 -17.38
CA GLN A 312 -8.90 34.38 -16.13
C GLN A 312 -9.79 33.38 -15.38
N THR A 313 -10.71 32.72 -16.10
CA THR A 313 -11.58 31.70 -15.54
C THR A 313 -10.99 30.31 -15.75
N ALA A 314 -11.05 29.45 -14.74
CA ALA A 314 -10.53 28.09 -14.82
C ALA A 314 -11.34 27.24 -15.82
N VAL A 315 -10.62 26.62 -16.75
CA VAL A 315 -11.22 25.80 -17.80
C VAL A 315 -11.62 24.44 -17.21
N PRO A 316 -12.91 24.05 -17.27
CA PRO A 316 -13.37 22.79 -16.69
C PRO A 316 -12.60 21.58 -17.22
N GLY A 317 -12.16 20.71 -16.31
CA GLY A 317 -11.41 19.50 -16.66
C GLY A 317 -9.94 19.73 -17.04
N GLN A 318 -9.47 20.97 -17.12
CA GLN A 318 -8.08 21.31 -17.48
C GLN A 318 -7.26 21.70 -16.24
N SER A 319 -7.28 20.84 -15.22
CA SER A 319 -6.39 20.91 -14.07
C SER A 319 -5.69 19.59 -13.83
N ARG A 320 -4.40 19.66 -13.49
CA ARG A 320 -3.55 18.48 -13.29
C ARG A 320 -2.66 18.68 -12.06
N SER A 321 -2.63 17.68 -11.18
CA SER A 321 -1.67 17.64 -10.07
C SER A 321 -0.43 16.84 -10.47
N ILE A 322 0.75 17.36 -10.16
CA ILE A 322 2.03 16.73 -10.46
C ILE A 322 2.98 16.80 -9.26
N PHE A 323 3.97 15.93 -9.27
CA PHE A 323 5.19 16.10 -8.50
C PHE A 323 6.26 16.75 -9.37
N VAL A 324 6.85 17.85 -8.91
CA VAL A 324 8.10 18.35 -9.49
C VAL A 324 9.25 17.79 -8.67
N ALA A 325 10.18 17.11 -9.34
CA ALA A 325 11.41 16.64 -8.70
C ALA A 325 12.52 16.52 -9.72
N ALA A 326 13.28 17.61 -9.89
CA ALA A 326 14.35 17.70 -10.88
C ALA A 326 15.36 16.54 -10.80
N ASP A 327 15.56 15.94 -9.63
CA ASP A 327 16.47 14.82 -9.35
C ASP A 327 15.80 13.43 -9.30
N ALA A 328 14.46 13.32 -9.31
CA ALA A 328 13.80 12.02 -9.17
C ALA A 328 13.98 11.08 -10.39
N ARG A 329 14.07 11.61 -11.63
CA ARG A 329 14.27 10.77 -12.83
C ARG A 329 15.64 10.14 -12.86
N SER A 330 16.65 10.97 -12.64
CA SER A 330 18.06 10.57 -12.72
C SER A 330 18.41 9.60 -11.60
N THR A 331 17.62 9.60 -10.52
CA THR A 331 17.85 8.75 -9.35
C THR A 331 16.95 7.51 -9.30
N GLY A 332 16.15 7.22 -10.33
CA GLY A 332 15.31 6.02 -10.39
C GLY A 332 14.31 5.92 -9.23
N ALA A 333 13.76 7.06 -8.79
CA ALA A 333 12.86 7.10 -7.66
C ALA A 333 11.55 6.34 -7.93
N PHE A 334 11.17 5.45 -7.02
CA PHE A 334 9.88 4.79 -7.00
C PHE A 334 8.77 5.72 -6.49
N GLY A 335 9.11 6.59 -5.54
CA GLY A 335 8.15 7.51 -4.97
C GLY A 335 8.76 8.44 -3.94
N VAL A 336 7.89 9.15 -3.23
CA VAL A 336 8.27 10.08 -2.16
C VAL A 336 7.31 9.97 -0.98
N ILE A 337 7.85 10.07 0.23
CA ILE A 337 7.10 10.32 1.46
C ILE A 337 7.25 11.78 1.81
N GLU A 338 6.16 12.54 1.82
CA GLU A 338 6.13 13.97 2.14
C GLU A 338 5.44 14.21 3.48
N ILE A 339 6.17 14.79 4.43
CA ILE A 339 5.68 15.14 5.77
C ILE A 339 5.68 16.66 5.91
N ARG A 340 4.52 17.21 6.25
CA ARG A 340 4.28 18.64 6.51
C ARG A 340 3.91 18.85 7.97
N SER A 341 3.75 20.10 8.40
CA SER A 341 3.29 20.42 9.77
C SER A 341 2.00 19.68 10.16
N GLY A 342 1.11 19.43 9.18
CA GLY A 342 -0.10 18.64 9.31
C GLY A 342 -1.18 19.31 10.17
N THR A 343 -2.34 18.67 10.26
CA THR A 343 -3.46 19.12 11.09
C THR A 343 -4.07 17.94 11.84
N ALA A 344 -4.77 18.20 12.94
CA ALA A 344 -5.41 17.18 13.76
C ALA A 344 -4.47 15.97 14.00
N ASP A 345 -4.90 14.74 13.78
CA ASP A 345 -4.11 13.53 14.07
C ASP A 345 -2.88 13.31 13.17
N TYR A 346 -2.61 14.24 12.26
CA TYR A 346 -1.40 14.31 11.44
C TYR A 346 -0.49 15.49 11.79
N ALA A 347 -0.84 16.26 12.83
CA ALA A 347 -0.06 17.41 13.24
C ALA A 347 1.21 16.97 13.98
N LEU A 348 2.35 17.57 13.62
CA LEU A 348 3.63 17.36 14.31
C LEU A 348 3.65 18.02 15.70
N LEU A 349 2.97 19.16 15.82
CA LEU A 349 2.85 19.96 17.03
C LEU A 349 1.39 20.13 17.45
N ASP A 350 1.15 20.41 18.73
CA ASP A 350 -0.15 20.85 19.23
C ASP A 350 -0.34 22.37 19.02
N GLY A 351 -1.53 22.89 19.37
CA GLY A 351 -1.84 24.32 19.23
C GLY A 351 -0.99 25.23 20.12
N ALA A 352 -0.28 24.68 21.11
CA ALA A 352 0.65 25.41 21.96
C ALA A 352 2.10 25.33 21.45
N GLY A 353 2.36 24.58 20.37
CA GLY A 353 3.69 24.37 19.80
C GLY A 353 4.50 23.25 20.45
N ALA A 354 3.90 22.41 21.29
CA ALA A 354 4.55 21.26 21.88
C ALA A 354 4.45 20.02 20.99
N LEU A 355 5.39 19.08 21.15
CA LEU A 355 5.51 17.89 20.32
C LEU A 355 4.33 16.93 20.51
N ARG A 356 3.73 16.49 19.40
CA ARG A 356 2.77 15.38 19.39
C ARG A 356 3.40 14.02 19.10
N SER A 357 4.55 14.01 18.44
CA SER A 357 5.28 12.79 18.07
C SER A 357 4.42 11.74 17.33
N PRO A 358 3.67 12.12 16.28
CA PRO A 358 2.81 11.15 15.58
C PRO A 358 3.62 10.02 14.96
N ARG A 359 3.00 8.84 14.93
CA ARG A 359 3.50 7.64 14.25
C ARG A 359 2.61 7.36 13.04
N TYR A 360 3.21 7.33 11.87
CA TYR A 360 2.52 7.13 10.61
C TYR A 360 2.77 5.74 10.05
N ALA A 361 1.79 5.19 9.34
CA ALA A 361 1.90 3.89 8.69
C ALA A 361 1.84 4.02 7.17
N LEU A 362 2.66 3.24 6.48
CA LEU A 362 2.59 2.97 5.04
C LEU A 362 2.64 1.46 4.84
N ARG A 363 1.58 0.88 4.28
CA ARG A 363 1.47 -0.57 4.12
C ARG A 363 1.36 -0.94 2.65
N PHE A 364 2.09 -1.96 2.24
CA PHE A 364 2.06 -2.50 0.88
C PHE A 364 1.42 -3.90 0.90
N LEU A 365 0.35 -4.05 0.13
CA LEU A 365 -0.35 -5.32 0.00
C LEU A 365 0.46 -6.28 -0.88
N ASN A 366 0.44 -7.55 -0.54
CA ASN A 366 1.04 -8.60 -1.35
C ASN A 366 0.15 -9.05 -2.51
N ARG A 367 0.80 -9.42 -3.62
CA ARG A 367 0.13 -9.87 -4.84
C ARG A 367 -0.66 -11.15 -4.65
N ALA A 368 -1.91 -11.15 -5.11
CA ALA A 368 -2.70 -12.37 -5.21
C ALA A 368 -2.48 -13.03 -6.57
N THR A 369 -2.16 -14.32 -6.57
CA THR A 369 -1.94 -15.11 -7.79
C THR A 369 -2.59 -16.47 -7.70
N ARG A 370 -3.00 -17.02 -8.82
CA ARG A 370 -3.18 -18.46 -8.94
C ARG A 370 -1.81 -19.11 -9.03
N TRP A 371 -1.59 -20.16 -8.26
CA TRP A 371 -0.29 -20.82 -8.25
C TRP A 371 -0.35 -21.95 -9.27
N ARG A 372 0.54 -21.89 -10.27
CA ARG A 372 0.59 -22.82 -11.39
C ARG A 372 1.86 -23.66 -11.31
N TYR A 373 1.70 -24.96 -11.18
CA TYR A 373 2.78 -25.93 -11.09
C TYR A 373 2.91 -26.69 -12.40
N ILE A 374 4.11 -26.69 -12.98
CA ILE A 374 4.37 -27.24 -14.31
C ILE A 374 5.33 -28.42 -14.19
N PHE A 375 4.88 -29.59 -14.65
CA PHE A 375 5.59 -30.85 -14.56
C PHE A 375 6.05 -31.35 -15.95
N PRO A 376 7.14 -32.14 -16.03
CA PRO A 376 7.58 -32.73 -17.29
C PRO A 376 6.66 -33.85 -17.81
N ALA A 377 5.88 -34.53 -16.95
CA ALA A 377 4.90 -35.56 -17.34
C ALA A 377 3.57 -35.40 -16.57
N PRO A 378 2.48 -36.10 -17.00
CA PRO A 378 1.19 -36.03 -16.34
C PRO A 378 1.27 -36.32 -14.84
N GLN A 379 0.60 -35.51 -14.04
CA GLN A 379 0.60 -35.58 -12.59
C GLN A 379 -0.77 -36.05 -12.07
N ALA A 380 -0.77 -37.09 -11.25
CA ALA A 380 -1.95 -37.49 -10.50
C ALA A 380 -2.21 -36.50 -9.35
N ILE A 381 -3.49 -36.36 -8.97
CA ILE A 381 -3.93 -35.50 -7.86
C ILE A 381 -4.54 -36.41 -6.79
N GLY A 382 -4.07 -36.28 -5.55
CA GLY A 382 -4.57 -37.05 -4.42
C GLY A 382 -5.88 -36.51 -3.85
N ALA A 383 -6.45 -37.24 -2.90
CA ALA A 383 -7.63 -36.77 -2.16
C ALA A 383 -7.30 -35.52 -1.33
N GLY A 384 -8.24 -34.57 -1.28
CA GLY A 384 -8.10 -33.34 -0.50
C GLY A 384 -7.08 -32.33 -1.04
N ALA A 385 -6.67 -32.45 -2.31
CA ALA A 385 -5.73 -31.52 -2.92
C ALA A 385 -6.27 -30.09 -3.04
N ASP A 386 -5.37 -29.12 -2.93
CA ASP A 386 -5.61 -27.68 -3.14
C ASP A 386 -5.61 -27.27 -4.62
N VAL A 387 -5.19 -28.19 -5.48
CA VAL A 387 -4.89 -27.96 -6.89
C VAL A 387 -5.73 -28.86 -7.80
N ALA A 388 -5.97 -28.39 -9.02
CA ALA A 388 -6.67 -29.10 -10.08
C ALA A 388 -5.87 -29.05 -11.39
N HIS A 389 -6.14 -29.95 -12.34
CA HIS A 389 -5.59 -29.86 -13.70
C HIS A 389 -6.06 -28.56 -14.37
N GLU A 390 -5.15 -27.88 -15.05
CA GLU A 390 -5.48 -26.73 -15.87
C GLU A 390 -5.98 -27.20 -17.26
N GLY A 391 -7.30 -27.30 -17.40
CA GLY A 391 -7.92 -27.80 -18.63
C GLY A 391 -7.61 -29.29 -18.86
N ALA A 392 -7.26 -29.66 -20.09
CA ALA A 392 -6.97 -31.05 -20.46
C ALA A 392 -5.50 -31.47 -20.25
N ASP A 393 -4.59 -30.52 -19.96
CA ASP A 393 -3.17 -30.82 -19.79
C ASP A 393 -2.88 -31.26 -18.35
N GLN A 394 -2.76 -32.57 -18.15
CA GLN A 394 -2.49 -33.16 -16.84
C GLN A 394 -1.08 -32.87 -16.29
N ARG A 395 -0.23 -32.19 -17.05
CA ARG A 395 1.11 -31.75 -16.59
C ARG A 395 1.09 -30.41 -15.87
N VAL A 396 -0.04 -29.71 -15.89
CA VAL A 396 -0.18 -28.39 -15.29
C VAL A 396 -1.25 -28.44 -14.20
N LEU A 397 -0.84 -28.14 -12.98
CA LEU A 397 -1.72 -28.04 -11.83
C LEU A 397 -1.88 -26.59 -11.43
N VAL A 398 -3.08 -26.19 -11.04
CA VAL A 398 -3.39 -24.81 -10.63
C VAL A 398 -4.24 -24.79 -9.37
N THR A 399 -3.97 -23.86 -8.46
CA THR A 399 -4.85 -23.64 -7.30
C THR A 399 -6.22 -23.18 -7.74
N ALA A 400 -7.27 -23.62 -7.06
CA ALA A 400 -8.66 -23.28 -7.43
C ALA A 400 -8.95 -21.78 -7.33
N ALA A 401 -8.41 -21.13 -6.30
CA ALA A 401 -8.52 -19.69 -6.07
C ALA A 401 -7.12 -19.04 -6.05
N ALA A 402 -7.10 -17.72 -6.30
CA ALA A 402 -5.89 -16.93 -6.16
C ALA A 402 -5.50 -16.79 -4.68
N ARG A 403 -4.25 -17.08 -4.35
CA ARG A 403 -3.67 -17.02 -3.00
C ARG A 403 -2.66 -15.86 -2.93
N PRO A 404 -2.51 -15.20 -1.77
CA PRO A 404 -1.52 -14.14 -1.64
C PRO A 404 -0.09 -14.72 -1.65
N LEU A 405 0.81 -14.08 -2.38
CA LEU A 405 2.24 -14.37 -2.32
C LEU A 405 2.78 -13.93 -0.97
N SER A 406 3.47 -14.81 -0.27
CA SER A 406 4.16 -14.47 0.99
C SER A 406 5.47 -15.22 1.08
N ARG A 407 6.46 -14.60 1.71
CA ARG A 407 7.78 -15.19 1.94
C ARG A 407 7.71 -16.47 2.75
N PHE A 408 6.73 -16.57 3.65
CA PHE A 408 6.54 -17.68 4.59
C PHE A 408 5.21 -18.42 4.36
N GLY A 409 4.82 -18.59 3.09
CA GLY A 409 3.59 -19.30 2.72
C GLY A 409 3.71 -20.83 2.90
N PRO A 410 2.64 -21.53 3.30
CA PRO A 410 2.68 -22.96 3.59
C PRO A 410 2.76 -23.87 2.35
N GLY A 411 2.72 -23.35 1.12
CA GLY A 411 2.63 -24.18 -0.09
C GLY A 411 1.20 -24.62 -0.42
N SER A 412 1.04 -25.62 -1.28
CA SER A 412 -0.27 -26.19 -1.67
C SER A 412 -0.26 -27.70 -1.55
N LEU A 413 -1.35 -28.30 -1.09
CA LEU A 413 -1.47 -29.75 -1.01
C LEU A 413 -1.73 -30.37 -2.39
N LEU A 414 -0.87 -31.32 -2.80
CA LEU A 414 -1.14 -32.23 -3.91
C LEU A 414 -1.92 -33.47 -3.46
N GLN A 415 -1.74 -33.87 -2.20
CA GLN A 415 -2.46 -34.94 -1.53
C GLN A 415 -2.51 -34.60 -0.05
N ALA A 416 -3.70 -34.61 0.55
CA ALA A 416 -3.86 -34.44 1.98
C ALA A 416 -3.68 -35.79 2.70
N ASN A 417 -3.26 -35.75 3.97
CA ASN A 417 -3.37 -36.92 4.83
C ASN A 417 -4.84 -37.12 5.22
N VAL A 418 -5.45 -38.21 4.74
CA VAL A 418 -6.87 -38.51 5.00
C VAL A 418 -6.95 -39.68 5.98
N VAL A 419 -7.58 -39.45 7.14
CA VAL A 419 -7.71 -40.41 8.25
C VAL A 419 -8.33 -41.76 7.83
N ALA A 420 -9.12 -41.76 6.75
CA ALA A 420 -9.79 -42.95 6.21
C ALA A 420 -8.87 -43.90 5.42
N THR A 421 -7.63 -43.49 5.10
CA THR A 421 -6.69 -44.29 4.29
C THR A 421 -5.34 -44.38 5.01
N PRO A 422 -4.99 -45.50 5.65
CA PRO A 422 -3.80 -45.61 6.51
C PRO A 422 -2.45 -45.50 5.79
N ALA A 423 -2.44 -45.25 4.48
CA ALA A 423 -1.24 -45.10 3.64
C ALA A 423 -1.14 -43.73 2.92
N SER A 424 -2.08 -42.80 3.13
CA SER A 424 -2.09 -41.51 2.42
C SER A 424 -1.03 -40.56 2.98
N GLU A 425 0.18 -40.59 2.42
CA GLU A 425 1.23 -39.62 2.72
C GLU A 425 0.83 -38.22 2.21
N GLU A 426 1.02 -37.20 3.05
CA GLU A 426 0.78 -35.82 2.64
C GLU A 426 1.87 -35.38 1.66
N ILE A 427 1.47 -34.86 0.51
CA ILE A 427 2.41 -34.34 -0.50
C ILE A 427 2.16 -32.85 -0.66
N LEU A 428 3.17 -32.06 -0.32
CA LEU A 428 3.11 -30.60 -0.36
C LEU A 428 3.91 -30.06 -1.55
N LEU A 429 3.26 -29.23 -2.36
CA LEU A 429 3.90 -28.41 -3.38
C LEU A 429 4.43 -27.12 -2.72
N PRO A 430 5.62 -26.64 -3.11
CA PRO A 430 6.18 -25.43 -2.53
C PRO A 430 5.30 -24.21 -2.80
N ALA A 431 5.38 -23.20 -1.92
CA ALA A 431 4.88 -21.88 -2.26
C ALA A 431 5.64 -21.36 -3.48
N PRO A 432 4.96 -20.77 -4.47
CA PRO A 432 5.60 -20.46 -5.72
C PRO A 432 6.49 -19.22 -5.57
N ASP A 433 7.50 -19.13 -6.45
CA ASP A 433 8.42 -18.01 -6.44
C ASP A 433 7.81 -16.74 -7.05
N VAL A 434 8.51 -15.62 -6.86
CA VAL A 434 8.13 -14.31 -7.40
C VAL A 434 8.84 -14.02 -8.72
N GLU A 435 9.59 -14.96 -9.27
CA GLU A 435 10.43 -14.76 -10.47
C GLU A 435 9.61 -14.96 -11.75
N ARG A 436 8.62 -15.85 -11.72
CA ARG A 436 7.81 -16.21 -12.89
C ARG A 436 6.36 -15.79 -12.72
N MET A 437 6.12 -14.51 -13.00
CA MET A 437 4.78 -13.93 -13.00
C MET A 437 4.24 -13.86 -14.42
N ARG A 438 3.02 -14.35 -14.63
CA ARG A 438 2.33 -14.29 -15.93
C ARG A 438 0.92 -13.73 -15.73
N ARG A 439 0.52 -12.79 -16.57
CA ARG A 439 -0.88 -12.34 -16.65
C ARG A 439 -1.55 -13.04 -17.83
N GLU A 440 -2.66 -13.72 -17.56
CA GLU A 440 -3.41 -14.45 -18.57
C GLU A 440 -4.89 -14.44 -18.19
N ASN A 441 -5.80 -14.32 -19.16
CA ASN A 441 -7.26 -14.36 -18.94
C ASN A 441 -7.74 -13.45 -17.80
N ALA A 442 -7.18 -12.25 -17.71
CA ALA A 442 -7.48 -11.26 -16.68
C ALA A 442 -7.07 -11.63 -15.23
N GLU A 443 -6.27 -12.68 -15.04
CA GLU A 443 -5.74 -13.13 -13.75
C GLU A 443 -4.20 -13.09 -13.74
N TRP A 444 -3.61 -13.10 -12.53
CA TRP A 444 -2.17 -13.31 -12.34
C TRP A 444 -1.87 -14.73 -11.93
N PHE A 445 -0.84 -15.31 -12.55
CA PHE A 445 -0.28 -16.61 -12.26
C PHE A 445 1.16 -16.45 -11.76
N SER A 446 1.52 -17.26 -10.77
CA SER A 446 2.90 -17.48 -10.36
C SER A 446 3.26 -18.92 -10.72
N GLU A 447 4.28 -19.10 -11.56
CA GLU A 447 4.60 -20.38 -12.19
C GLU A 447 5.81 -21.04 -11.54
N THR A 448 5.68 -22.29 -11.13
CA THR A 448 6.78 -23.08 -10.54
C THR A 448 6.96 -24.37 -11.33
N HIS A 449 8.18 -24.60 -11.81
CA HIS A 449 8.52 -25.85 -12.48
C HIS A 449 9.05 -26.86 -11.48
N LEU A 450 8.47 -28.04 -11.49
CA LEU A 450 8.79 -29.10 -10.54
C LEU A 450 9.16 -30.39 -11.27
N PRO A 451 10.01 -31.24 -10.68
CA PRO A 451 10.11 -32.62 -11.11
C PRO A 451 8.77 -33.35 -10.89
N ASN A 452 8.52 -34.41 -11.64
CA ASN A 452 7.32 -35.24 -11.42
C ASN A 452 7.34 -35.83 -10.00
N LEU A 453 6.17 -35.88 -9.38
CA LEU A 453 5.99 -36.47 -8.07
C LEU A 453 5.14 -37.72 -8.18
N THR A 454 5.41 -38.73 -7.36
CA THR A 454 4.57 -39.93 -7.30
C THR A 454 3.56 -39.75 -6.17
N VAL A 455 2.27 -39.82 -6.51
CA VAL A 455 1.17 -39.85 -5.53
C VAL A 455 1.06 -41.28 -5.03
N GLY A 456 1.14 -41.46 -3.71
CA GLY A 456 1.03 -42.78 -3.06
C GLY A 456 -0.42 -43.27 -3.01
N PRO A 457 -0.64 -44.59 -2.84
CA PRO A 457 -1.98 -45.18 -2.64
C PRO A 457 -2.65 -44.78 -1.33
#